data_AF-A0AAV1Z353-F1
#
_entry.id   AF-A0AAV1Z353-F1
#
_cell.length_a   1.000
_cell.length_b   1.000
_cell.length_c   1.000
_cell.angle_alpha   90.00
_cell.angle_beta   90.00
_cell.angle_gamma   90.00
#
_symmetry.space_group_name_H-M   'P 1'
#
loop_
_entity.id
_entity.type
_entity.pdbx_description
1 polymer ?
#
loop_
_entity_poly.entity_id
_entity_poly.type
_entity_poly.pdbx_seq_one_letter_code
_entity_poly.pdbx_strand_id
1 'polypeptide(L)'
;MKYMRCLINSYICQFHKCYFSSKHSVELLPEVQTLLDSGVMKHRKHPGIRKLPPLQLPADLIEAVYRLVSNENESRILKEAAELKSFLASRRLPIEEDEVNFRLAKYFGPNKDVMTKEQLIKAKRNIRCEFGRWKPIEYNYYQCLAYLAGKLTSNYASIYKVFSEVNSVLPSFQPRSFFDFGSGVGSAVWAANAMWEKSLDEYFCVDSSASMNEISQALLTDENTGKSSIKNIFFRQFLPASDNIKYDLVVSAFSLLDLPSVEERVRTIDTLWRKTKDILVIIENGNLSGFFSVLDARDYVLQIEKQLPDSNGAHVVIPF
;
A
#
# COMPACT_ATOMS: atom_id res chain seq x y z
N MET A 1 -12.11 -15.03 -18.39
CA MET A 1 -12.20 -13.57 -18.67
C MET A 1 -13.61 -12.99 -18.62
N LYS A 2 -14.63 -13.56 -19.29
CA LYS A 2 -15.99 -12.94 -19.36
C LYS A 2 -16.69 -12.82 -18.00
N TYR A 3 -16.60 -13.85 -17.16
CA TYR A 3 -17.13 -13.86 -15.79
C TYR A 3 -16.45 -12.81 -14.90
N MET A 4 -15.11 -12.77 -14.92
CA MET A 4 -14.31 -11.80 -14.17
C MET A 4 -14.61 -10.35 -14.58
N ARG A 5 -14.74 -10.08 -15.88
CA ARG A 5 -15.13 -8.75 -16.37
C ARG A 5 -16.52 -8.34 -15.87
N CYS A 6 -17.44 -9.30 -15.72
CA CYS A 6 -18.76 -9.07 -15.11
C CYS A 6 -18.65 -8.75 -13.62
N LEU A 7 -17.76 -9.45 -12.88
CA LEU A 7 -17.54 -9.22 -11.46
C LEU A 7 -16.88 -7.87 -11.18
N ILE A 8 -15.86 -7.50 -11.94
CA ILE A 8 -15.21 -6.19 -11.85
C ILE A 8 -16.23 -5.09 -12.11
N ASN A 9 -17.03 -5.21 -13.18
CA ASN A 9 -18.09 -4.23 -13.47
C ASN A 9 -19.13 -4.16 -12.33
N SER A 10 -19.58 -5.31 -11.80
CA SER A 10 -20.52 -5.34 -10.67
C SER A 10 -19.94 -4.70 -9.41
N TYR A 11 -18.66 -4.93 -9.13
CA TYR A 11 -17.97 -4.40 -7.96
C TYR A 11 -17.83 -2.88 -8.03
N ILE A 12 -17.42 -2.37 -9.20
CA ILE A 12 -17.33 -0.92 -9.48
C ILE A 12 -18.69 -0.23 -9.27
N CYS A 13 -19.79 -0.87 -9.69
CA CYS A 13 -21.13 -0.32 -9.47
C CYS A 13 -21.55 -0.30 -7.99
N GLN A 14 -21.10 -1.26 -7.17
CA GLN A 14 -21.47 -1.36 -5.75
C GLN A 14 -20.73 -0.38 -4.84
N PHE A 15 -19.55 0.10 -5.26
CA PHE A 15 -18.69 0.95 -4.42
C PHE A 15 -19.20 2.38 -4.16
N HIS A 16 -20.32 2.77 -4.75
CA HIS A 16 -20.77 4.16 -4.70
C HIS A 16 -21.27 4.64 -3.33
N LYS A 17 -21.59 3.78 -2.35
CA LYS A 17 -22.06 4.24 -1.02
C LYS A 17 -21.84 3.21 0.10
N CYS A 18 -20.71 3.27 0.80
CA CYS A 18 -20.56 2.69 2.15
C CYS A 18 -19.70 3.59 3.03
N TYR A 19 -20.33 4.50 3.77
CA TYR A 19 -19.68 5.23 4.87
C TYR A 19 -19.73 4.36 6.12
N PHE A 20 -18.76 3.46 6.31
CA PHE A 20 -18.61 2.77 7.59
C PHE A 20 -17.93 3.69 8.60
N SER A 21 -18.69 4.11 9.62
CA SER A 21 -18.13 4.61 10.87
C SER A 21 -18.05 3.43 11.83
N SER A 22 -16.85 2.87 11.99
CA SER A 22 -16.61 1.85 13.02
C SER A 22 -16.41 2.54 14.38
N LYS A 23 -17.45 2.54 15.22
CA LYS A 23 -17.26 2.77 16.66
C LYS A 23 -16.53 1.56 17.22
N HIS A 24 -15.26 1.72 17.57
CA HIS A 24 -14.49 0.68 18.24
C HIS A 24 -14.89 0.70 19.72
N SER A 25 -15.75 -0.24 20.14
CA SER A 25 -15.94 -0.54 21.56
C SER A 25 -14.88 -1.57 21.96
N VAL A 26 -13.98 -1.19 22.86
CA VAL A 26 -12.99 -2.12 23.41
C VAL A 26 -13.50 -2.56 24.77
N GLU A 27 -13.77 -3.85 24.92
CA GLU A 27 -14.09 -4.44 26.22
C GLU A 27 -12.79 -4.92 26.88
N LEU A 28 -12.60 -4.53 28.14
CA LEU A 28 -11.52 -5.07 28.96
C LEU A 28 -11.88 -6.49 29.37
N LEU A 29 -10.88 -7.38 29.40
CA LEU A 29 -11.05 -8.68 30.04
C LEU A 29 -11.51 -8.46 31.49
N PRO A 30 -12.56 -9.16 31.96
CA PRO A 30 -13.12 -8.96 33.31
C PRO A 30 -12.06 -9.03 34.42
N GLU A 31 -11.07 -9.90 34.24
CA GLU A 31 -9.92 -10.06 35.13
C GLU A 31 -9.05 -8.79 35.20
N VAL A 32 -8.79 -8.17 34.05
CA VAL A 32 -8.01 -6.92 33.96
C VAL A 32 -8.79 -5.77 34.59
N GLN A 33 -10.10 -5.69 34.34
CA GLN A 33 -10.98 -4.69 34.96
C GLN A 33 -10.93 -4.79 36.50
N THR A 34 -11.07 -6.00 37.04
CA THR A 34 -11.02 -6.26 38.49
C THR A 34 -9.66 -5.86 39.11
N LEU A 35 -8.56 -6.13 38.39
CA LEU A 35 -7.21 -5.76 38.85
C LEU A 35 -6.94 -4.25 38.79
N LEU A 36 -7.55 -3.54 37.84
CA LEU A 36 -7.48 -2.09 37.75
C LEU A 36 -8.32 -1.43 38.85
N ASP A 37 -9.54 -1.91 39.07
CA ASP A 37 -10.46 -1.38 40.08
C ASP A 37 -9.95 -1.60 41.51
N SER A 38 -9.28 -2.74 41.75
CA SER A 38 -8.65 -3.03 43.05
C SER A 38 -7.31 -2.27 43.27
N GLY A 39 -6.81 -1.52 42.28
CA GLY A 39 -5.55 -0.77 42.35
C GLY A 39 -4.29 -1.62 42.35
N VAL A 40 -4.41 -2.96 42.24
CA VAL A 40 -3.30 -3.91 42.15
C VAL A 40 -2.53 -3.70 40.85
N MET A 41 -3.25 -3.46 39.75
CA MET A 41 -2.66 -3.17 38.44
C MET A 41 -2.75 -1.68 38.14
N LYS A 42 -1.64 -1.10 37.66
CA LYS A 42 -1.66 0.27 37.15
C LYS A 42 -2.20 0.28 35.72
N HIS A 43 -2.98 1.30 35.38
CA HIS A 43 -3.48 1.54 34.01
C HIS A 43 -2.37 1.62 32.94
N ARG A 44 -1.09 1.87 33.30
CA ARG A 44 0.07 1.81 32.38
C ARG A 44 0.81 0.46 32.37
N LYS A 45 0.21 -0.59 32.96
CA LYS A 45 0.77 -1.94 33.03
C LYS A 45 -0.24 -3.02 32.63
N HIS A 46 -1.36 -2.66 32.00
CA HIS A 46 -2.33 -3.65 31.53
C HIS A 46 -1.79 -4.45 30.32
N PRO A 47 -2.22 -5.71 30.14
CA PRO A 47 -1.68 -6.59 29.10
C PRO A 47 -1.96 -6.12 27.67
N GLY A 48 -2.94 -5.23 27.48
CA GLY A 48 -3.26 -4.63 26.18
C GLY A 48 -2.29 -3.53 25.72
N ILE A 49 -1.30 -3.14 26.54
CA ILE A 49 -0.31 -2.13 26.16
C ILE A 49 0.63 -2.72 25.11
N ARG A 50 0.54 -2.19 23.89
CA ARG A 50 1.53 -2.44 22.85
C ARG A 50 2.65 -1.41 22.96
N LYS A 51 3.82 -1.83 23.46
CA LYS A 51 5.05 -1.02 23.37
C LYS A 51 5.71 -1.27 22.03
N LEU A 52 5.95 -0.19 21.29
CA LEU A 52 6.71 -0.24 20.04
C LEU A 52 8.12 0.27 20.32
N PRO A 53 9.14 -0.61 20.39
CA PRO A 53 10.51 -0.14 20.50
C PRO A 53 10.89 0.67 19.25
N PRO A 54 11.79 1.65 19.37
CA PRO A 54 12.35 2.34 18.22
C PRO A 54 12.93 1.32 17.24
N LEU A 55 12.47 1.36 15.99
CA LEU A 55 13.01 0.51 14.93
C LEU A 55 14.27 1.15 14.36
N GLN A 56 15.31 0.34 14.17
CA GLN A 56 16.53 0.73 13.48
C GLN A 56 16.51 0.18 12.05
N LEU A 57 16.96 0.97 11.08
CA LEU A 57 17.22 0.46 9.74
C LEU A 57 18.53 -0.35 9.75
N PRO A 58 18.69 -1.32 8.83
CA PRO A 58 19.96 -1.99 8.61
C PRO A 58 21.09 -0.99 8.31
N ALA A 59 22.27 -1.21 8.89
CA ALA A 59 23.41 -0.29 8.74
C ALA A 59 23.80 -0.08 7.27
N ASP A 60 23.89 -1.16 6.51
CA ASP A 60 24.22 -1.15 5.09
C ASP A 60 23.22 -0.31 4.27
N LEU A 61 21.92 -0.37 4.63
CA LEU A 61 20.89 0.45 4.00
C LEU A 61 21.09 1.93 4.32
N ILE A 62 21.40 2.26 5.58
CA ILE A 62 21.68 3.64 5.99
C ILE A 62 22.87 4.21 5.20
N GLU A 63 23.96 3.45 5.10
CA GLU A 63 25.17 3.84 4.36
C GLU A 63 24.86 4.05 2.87
N ALA A 64 24.14 3.11 2.24
CA ALA A 64 23.76 3.21 0.84
C ALA A 64 22.88 4.44 0.56
N VAL A 65 21.95 4.78 1.46
CA VAL A 65 21.11 5.99 1.35
C VAL A 65 21.96 7.24 1.44
N TYR A 66 22.84 7.35 2.44
CA TYR A 66 23.72 8.50 2.59
C TYR A 66 24.58 8.70 1.35
N ARG A 67 25.17 7.62 0.83
CA ARG A 67 25.95 7.66 -0.40
C ARG A 67 25.14 8.22 -1.58
N LEU A 68 23.97 7.66 -1.86
CA LEU A 68 23.15 8.06 -3.01
C LEU A 68 22.69 9.52 -2.92
N VAL A 69 22.34 10.00 -1.73
CA VAL A 69 21.86 11.38 -1.54
C VAL A 69 23.02 12.38 -1.51
N SER A 70 24.14 12.05 -0.86
CA SER A 70 25.30 12.96 -0.71
C SER A 70 26.12 13.11 -1.99
N ASN A 71 26.04 12.15 -2.92
CA ASN A 71 26.65 12.28 -4.25
C ASN A 71 25.99 13.36 -5.12
N GLU A 72 24.83 13.85 -4.69
CA GLU A 72 24.02 14.84 -5.38
C GLU A 72 23.89 16.12 -4.53
N ASN A 73 23.04 17.07 -4.94
CA ASN A 73 22.74 18.24 -4.13
C ASN A 73 21.79 17.88 -2.97
N GLU A 74 22.36 17.47 -1.84
CA GLU A 74 21.63 17.03 -0.63
C GLU A 74 20.56 18.04 -0.18
N SER A 75 20.90 19.33 -0.09
CA SER A 75 19.97 20.38 0.34
C SER A 75 18.73 20.47 -0.58
N ARG A 76 18.94 20.35 -1.90
CA ARG A 76 17.86 20.32 -2.87
C ARG A 76 17.00 19.06 -2.71
N ILE A 77 17.63 17.89 -2.57
CA ILE A 77 16.92 16.62 -2.41
C ILE A 77 16.05 16.64 -1.15
N LEU A 78 16.58 17.13 -0.02
CA LEU A 78 15.84 17.22 1.23
C LEU A 78 14.63 18.17 1.14
N LYS A 79 14.78 19.28 0.40
CA LYS A 79 13.66 20.17 0.12
C LYS A 79 12.59 19.49 -0.72
N GLU A 80 12.98 18.87 -1.84
CA GLU A 80 12.05 18.15 -2.74
C GLU A 80 11.38 16.96 -2.00
N ALA A 81 12.10 16.28 -1.11
CA ALA A 81 11.57 15.21 -0.27
C ALA A 81 10.46 15.70 0.66
N ALA A 82 10.63 16.88 1.27
CA ALA A 82 9.60 17.47 2.14
C ALA A 82 8.33 17.88 1.35
N GLU A 83 8.51 18.43 0.15
CA GLU A 83 7.41 18.79 -0.75
C GLU A 83 6.66 17.53 -1.22
N LEU A 84 7.38 16.51 -1.68
CA LEU A 84 6.83 15.24 -2.13
C LEU A 84 6.10 14.50 -1.00
N LYS A 85 6.68 14.45 0.20
CA LYS A 85 6.04 13.84 1.37
C LYS A 85 4.70 14.52 1.69
N SER A 86 4.66 15.85 1.64
CA SER A 86 3.44 16.63 1.87
C SER A 86 2.39 16.37 0.78
N PHE A 87 2.82 16.29 -0.47
CA PHE A 87 1.97 15.94 -1.59
C PHE A 87 1.34 14.55 -1.41
N LEU A 88 2.16 13.52 -1.15
CA LEU A 88 1.70 12.15 -0.93
C LEU A 88 0.75 12.02 0.26
N ALA A 89 1.00 12.73 1.35
CA ALA A 89 0.12 12.72 2.53
C ALA A 89 -1.29 13.28 2.22
N SER A 90 -1.37 14.26 1.31
CA SER A 90 -2.62 14.91 0.90
C SER A 90 -3.27 14.30 -0.35
N ARG A 91 -2.67 13.25 -0.91
CA ARG A 91 -3.13 12.56 -2.12
C ARG A 91 -4.53 11.99 -1.93
N ARG A 92 -5.35 12.11 -2.97
CA ARG A 92 -6.71 11.56 -3.01
C ARG A 92 -6.84 10.59 -4.18
N LEU A 93 -7.82 9.68 -4.06
CA LEU A 93 -8.22 8.83 -5.19
C LEU A 93 -8.76 9.67 -6.36
N PRO A 94 -8.57 9.21 -7.60
CA PRO A 94 -9.26 9.76 -8.76
C PRO A 94 -10.78 9.71 -8.55
N ILE A 95 -11.48 10.76 -8.96
CA ILE A 95 -12.94 10.80 -8.92
C ILE A 95 -13.51 10.22 -10.22
N GLU A 96 -14.36 9.21 -10.09
CA GLU A 96 -15.01 8.54 -11.22
C GLU A 96 -16.14 9.41 -11.82
N GLU A 97 -16.49 9.15 -13.07
CA GLU A 97 -17.46 9.95 -13.82
C GLU A 97 -18.86 9.94 -13.18
N ASP A 98 -19.26 8.82 -12.58
CA ASP A 98 -20.54 8.68 -11.88
C ASP A 98 -20.60 9.58 -10.63
N GLU A 99 -19.52 9.64 -9.85
CA GLU A 99 -19.42 10.55 -8.70
C GLU A 99 -19.36 12.02 -9.14
N VAL A 100 -18.69 12.31 -10.26
CA VAL A 100 -18.74 13.65 -10.87
C VAL A 100 -20.18 14.01 -11.24
N ASN A 101 -20.91 13.11 -11.90
CA ASN A 101 -22.30 13.33 -12.31
C ASN A 101 -23.24 13.48 -11.12
N PHE A 102 -23.06 12.68 -10.06
CA PHE A 102 -23.80 12.77 -8.81
C PHE A 102 -23.59 14.13 -8.14
N ARG A 103 -22.33 14.58 -8.00
CA ARG A 103 -22.03 15.89 -7.43
C ARG A 103 -22.55 17.02 -8.28
N LEU A 104 -22.45 16.91 -9.60
CA LEU A 104 -22.98 17.91 -10.51
C LEU A 104 -24.52 18.02 -10.37
N ALA A 105 -25.23 16.91 -10.26
CA ALA A 105 -26.67 16.92 -9.96
C ALA A 105 -26.97 17.54 -8.58
N LYS A 106 -26.14 17.26 -7.57
CA LYS A 106 -26.28 17.83 -6.22
C LYS A 106 -26.04 19.36 -6.19
N TYR A 107 -25.04 19.86 -6.92
CA TYR A 107 -24.69 21.28 -6.93
C TYR A 107 -25.63 22.14 -7.76
N PHE A 108 -26.01 21.64 -8.94
CA PHE A 108 -26.76 22.42 -9.91
C PHE A 108 -28.25 22.07 -9.94
N GLY A 109 -28.65 20.91 -9.39
CA GLY A 109 -30.06 20.49 -9.35
C GLY A 109 -30.70 20.54 -10.74
N PRO A 110 -31.94 21.06 -10.86
CA PRO A 110 -32.63 21.24 -12.14
C PRO A 110 -31.90 22.19 -13.11
N ASN A 111 -31.07 23.11 -12.61
CA ASN A 111 -30.35 24.06 -13.47
C ASN A 111 -29.32 23.38 -14.36
N LYS A 112 -28.88 22.15 -14.01
CA LYS A 112 -27.98 21.34 -14.83
C LYS A 112 -28.51 21.15 -16.26
N ASP A 113 -29.81 20.96 -16.41
CA ASP A 113 -30.44 20.61 -17.69
C ASP A 113 -30.52 21.80 -18.66
N VAL A 114 -30.32 23.00 -18.13
CA VAL A 114 -30.33 24.27 -18.89
C VAL A 114 -28.92 24.78 -19.19
N MET A 115 -27.88 24.10 -18.68
CA MET A 115 -26.48 24.50 -18.90
C MET A 115 -26.02 24.20 -20.32
N THR A 116 -25.21 25.10 -20.90
CA THR A 116 -24.53 24.82 -22.17
C THR A 116 -23.48 23.72 -21.99
N LYS A 117 -23.05 23.11 -23.10
CA LYS A 117 -21.99 22.10 -23.10
C LYS A 117 -20.69 22.65 -22.47
N GLU A 118 -20.31 23.88 -22.77
CA GLU A 118 -19.11 24.52 -22.21
C GLU A 118 -19.23 24.70 -20.69
N GLN A 119 -20.41 25.11 -20.21
CA GLN A 119 -20.68 25.27 -18.78
C GLN A 119 -20.60 23.92 -18.05
N LEU A 120 -21.16 22.85 -18.63
CA LEU A 120 -21.07 21.50 -18.07
C LEU A 120 -19.63 21.00 -18.01
N ILE A 121 -18.85 21.18 -19.08
CA ILE A 121 -17.43 20.80 -19.10
C ILE A 121 -16.66 21.54 -18.00
N LYS A 122 -16.88 22.86 -17.87
CA LYS A 122 -16.25 23.67 -16.83
C LYS A 122 -16.66 23.22 -15.41
N ALA A 123 -17.94 22.93 -15.19
CA ALA A 123 -18.44 22.42 -13.92
C ALA A 123 -17.83 21.07 -13.55
N LYS A 124 -17.80 20.10 -14.48
CA LYS A 124 -17.16 18.79 -14.28
C LYS A 124 -15.67 18.94 -13.96
N ARG A 125 -14.96 19.83 -14.68
CA ARG A 125 -13.55 20.12 -14.41
C ARG A 125 -13.35 20.69 -13.00
N ASN A 126 -14.17 21.64 -12.57
CA ASN A 126 -14.08 22.22 -11.23
C ASN A 126 -14.31 21.18 -10.14
N ILE A 127 -15.34 20.33 -10.27
CA ILE A 127 -15.59 19.22 -9.34
C ILE A 127 -14.39 18.27 -9.29
N ARG A 128 -13.79 17.94 -10.44
CA ARG A 128 -12.58 17.10 -10.49
C ARG A 128 -11.40 17.76 -9.78
N CYS A 129 -11.16 19.05 -9.97
CA CYS A 129 -10.06 19.75 -9.28
C CYS A 129 -10.30 19.91 -7.76
N GLU A 130 -11.54 20.18 -7.35
CA GLU A 130 -11.91 20.39 -5.95
C GLU A 130 -11.78 19.08 -5.15
N PHE A 131 -12.22 17.96 -5.75
CA PHE A 131 -12.35 16.71 -5.02
C PHE A 131 -11.37 15.60 -5.42
N GLY A 132 -10.89 15.61 -6.67
CA GLY A 132 -9.89 14.69 -7.20
C GLY A 132 -8.51 15.33 -7.20
N ARG A 133 -7.80 15.24 -6.07
CA ARG A 133 -6.36 15.61 -5.99
C ARG A 133 -5.47 14.43 -6.37
N TRP A 134 -5.84 13.72 -7.43
CA TRP A 134 -4.99 12.70 -8.01
C TRP A 134 -4.22 13.33 -9.17
N LYS A 135 -2.90 13.22 -9.12
CA LYS A 135 -2.01 13.61 -10.23
C LYS A 135 -1.05 12.45 -10.46
N PRO A 136 -0.83 12.03 -11.71
CA PRO A 136 0.20 11.04 -11.99
C PRO A 136 1.55 11.59 -11.52
N ILE A 137 2.30 10.77 -10.80
CA ILE A 137 3.70 11.05 -10.51
C ILE A 137 4.50 10.22 -11.49
N GLU A 138 5.24 10.89 -12.35
CA GLU A 138 6.34 10.27 -13.03
C GLU A 138 7.54 10.34 -12.09
N TYR A 139 8.20 9.21 -11.85
CA TYR A 139 9.34 9.12 -10.95
C TYR A 139 10.61 9.01 -11.79
N ASN A 140 11.26 10.15 -12.05
CA ASN A 140 12.62 10.20 -12.57
C ASN A 140 13.66 10.02 -11.44
N TYR A 141 14.93 9.92 -11.81
CA TYR A 141 16.04 9.74 -10.86
C TYR A 141 16.01 10.70 -9.65
N TYR A 142 15.87 12.02 -9.86
CA TYR A 142 15.85 13.00 -8.76
C TYR A 142 14.61 12.87 -7.88
N GLN A 143 13.44 12.60 -8.47
CA GLN A 143 12.22 12.36 -7.72
C GLN A 143 12.29 11.05 -6.92
N CYS A 144 12.98 10.03 -7.43
CA CYS A 144 13.24 8.81 -6.69
C CYS A 144 14.18 9.05 -5.51
N LEU A 145 15.21 9.90 -5.63
CA LEU A 145 16.06 10.31 -4.50
C LEU A 145 15.29 11.12 -3.45
N ALA A 146 14.42 12.04 -3.89
CA ALA A 146 13.50 12.75 -3.00
C ALA A 146 12.55 11.79 -2.28
N TYR A 147 12.02 10.78 -2.99
CA TYR A 147 11.18 9.74 -2.40
C TYR A 147 11.97 8.89 -1.40
N LEU A 148 13.19 8.47 -1.75
CA LEU A 148 14.11 7.73 -0.89
C LEU A 148 14.32 8.47 0.43
N ALA A 149 14.77 9.73 0.37
CA ALA A 149 15.04 10.55 1.54
C ALA A 149 13.77 10.85 2.36
N GLY A 150 12.62 11.04 1.71
CA GLY A 150 11.37 11.44 2.36
C GLY A 150 10.53 10.30 2.94
N LYS A 151 10.64 9.08 2.38
CA LYS A 151 9.69 7.99 2.63
C LYS A 151 10.30 6.65 3.03
N LEU A 152 11.56 6.34 2.69
CA LEU A 152 12.16 5.02 2.96
C LEU A 152 11.97 4.60 4.42
N THR A 153 12.40 5.45 5.37
CA THR A 153 12.35 5.14 6.80
C THR A 153 10.94 4.89 7.30
N SER A 154 9.97 5.74 6.92
CA SER A 154 8.58 5.56 7.33
C SER A 154 7.93 4.33 6.70
N ASN A 155 8.26 4.05 5.43
CA ASN A 155 7.72 2.90 4.72
C ASN A 155 8.29 1.62 5.30
N TYR A 156 9.61 1.52 5.48
CA TYR A 156 10.27 0.40 6.14
C TYR A 156 9.67 0.13 7.52
N ALA A 157 9.51 1.16 8.35
CA ALA A 157 8.96 0.99 9.69
C ALA A 157 7.51 0.48 9.70
N SER A 158 6.68 1.00 8.80
CA SER A 158 5.29 0.57 8.67
C SER A 158 5.20 -0.88 8.20
N ILE A 159 5.98 -1.23 7.17
CA ILE A 159 5.98 -2.58 6.59
C ILE A 159 6.57 -3.59 7.58
N TYR A 160 7.71 -3.28 8.21
CA TYR A 160 8.31 -4.13 9.24
C TYR A 160 7.34 -4.39 10.39
N LYS A 161 6.57 -3.38 10.80
CA LYS A 161 5.56 -3.54 11.83
C LYS A 161 4.45 -4.51 11.41
N VAL A 162 3.94 -4.39 10.19
CA VAL A 162 2.93 -5.32 9.64
C VAL A 162 3.49 -6.74 9.58
N PHE A 163 4.70 -6.91 9.05
CA PHE A 163 5.36 -8.23 8.98
C PHE A 163 5.61 -8.84 10.37
N SER A 164 6.01 -8.02 11.35
CA SER A 164 6.15 -8.45 12.74
C SER A 164 4.82 -8.92 13.33
N GLU A 165 3.70 -8.27 12.99
CA GLU A 165 2.37 -8.73 13.42
C GLU A 165 1.97 -10.04 12.74
N VAL A 166 2.22 -10.17 11.42
CA VAL A 166 2.02 -11.44 10.70
C VAL A 166 2.81 -12.56 11.36
N ASN A 167 4.12 -12.37 11.61
CA ASN A 167 4.97 -13.37 12.24
C ASN A 167 4.55 -13.67 13.70
N SER A 168 3.98 -12.69 14.41
CA SER A 168 3.47 -12.91 15.76
C SER A 168 2.17 -13.73 15.77
N VAL A 169 1.28 -13.53 14.79
CA VAL A 169 -0.01 -14.23 14.68
C VAL A 169 0.17 -15.61 14.07
N LEU A 170 1.08 -15.72 13.10
CA LEU A 170 1.41 -16.95 12.37
C LEU A 170 2.91 -17.26 12.47
N PRO A 171 3.43 -17.71 13.64
CA PRO A 171 4.87 -17.97 13.81
C PRO A 171 5.43 -19.07 12.88
N SER A 172 4.57 -19.97 12.41
CA SER A 172 4.92 -21.03 11.45
C SER A 172 5.01 -20.52 10.01
N PHE A 173 4.58 -19.29 9.73
CA PHE A 173 4.67 -18.71 8.39
C PHE A 173 6.13 -18.37 8.07
N GLN A 174 6.71 -19.12 7.14
CA GLN A 174 8.10 -19.01 6.68
C GLN A 174 8.10 -18.93 5.15
N PRO A 175 7.81 -17.76 4.55
CA PRO A 175 7.67 -17.62 3.12
C PRO A 175 8.98 -17.95 2.41
N ARG A 176 8.90 -18.64 1.27
CA ARG A 176 10.03 -18.95 0.40
C ARG A 176 10.12 -18.02 -0.80
N SER A 177 8.98 -17.54 -1.29
CA SER A 177 8.91 -16.63 -2.43
C SER A 177 8.15 -15.36 -2.07
N PHE A 178 8.73 -14.22 -2.48
CA PHE A 178 8.23 -12.88 -2.19
C PHE A 178 7.93 -12.12 -3.47
N PHE A 179 6.78 -11.45 -3.53
CA PHE A 179 6.41 -10.57 -4.63
C PHE A 179 5.95 -9.19 -4.12
N ASP A 180 6.68 -8.14 -4.49
CA ASP A 180 6.38 -6.73 -4.16
C ASP A 180 5.91 -5.96 -5.40
N PHE A 181 4.65 -5.54 -5.38
CA PHE A 181 4.04 -4.71 -6.41
C PHE A 181 4.08 -3.23 -6.02
N GLY A 182 4.57 -2.40 -6.95
CA GLY A 182 4.91 -1.01 -6.68
C GLY A 182 6.08 -0.92 -5.71
N SER A 183 7.13 -1.72 -5.95
CA SER A 183 8.23 -1.94 -5.01
C SER A 183 9.03 -0.67 -4.68
N GLY A 184 8.98 0.34 -5.56
CA GLY A 184 9.65 1.62 -5.38
C GLY A 184 11.14 1.44 -5.09
N VAL A 185 11.60 2.04 -3.99
CA VAL A 185 12.99 1.94 -3.50
C VAL A 185 13.28 0.66 -2.70
N GLY A 186 12.40 -0.33 -2.73
CA GLY A 186 12.62 -1.65 -2.11
C GLY A 186 12.41 -1.71 -0.61
N SER A 187 11.61 -0.80 -0.01
CA SER A 187 11.39 -0.80 1.44
C SER A 187 10.81 -2.12 1.98
N ALA A 188 9.94 -2.77 1.20
CA ALA A 188 9.35 -4.05 1.59
C ALA A 188 10.35 -5.20 1.51
N VAL A 189 11.26 -5.18 0.54
CA VAL A 189 12.37 -6.15 0.42
C VAL A 189 13.23 -6.13 1.68
N TRP A 190 13.67 -4.94 2.11
CA TRP A 190 14.48 -4.79 3.33
C TRP A 190 13.74 -5.28 4.58
N ALA A 191 12.45 -4.96 4.70
CA ALA A 191 11.64 -5.40 5.83
C ALA A 191 11.40 -6.92 5.83
N ALA A 192 11.18 -7.51 4.64
CA ALA A 192 10.98 -8.95 4.48
C ALA A 192 12.26 -9.70 4.81
N ASN A 193 13.41 -9.23 4.32
CA ASN A 193 14.72 -9.81 4.64
C ASN A 193 14.98 -9.74 6.15
N ALA A 194 14.74 -8.59 6.79
CA ALA A 194 14.92 -8.45 8.24
C ALA A 194 14.03 -9.41 9.08
N MET A 195 12.91 -9.90 8.53
CA MET A 195 11.99 -10.81 9.21
C MET A 195 12.22 -12.29 8.86
N TRP A 196 12.51 -12.59 7.60
CA TRP A 196 12.48 -13.94 7.02
C TRP A 196 13.69 -14.28 6.13
N GLU A 197 14.85 -13.63 6.34
CA GLU A 197 16.11 -13.88 5.60
C GLU A 197 16.42 -15.37 5.39
N LYS A 198 16.17 -16.20 6.41
CA LYS A 198 16.52 -17.62 6.40
C LYS A 198 15.61 -18.49 5.55
N SER A 199 14.38 -18.05 5.27
CA SER A 199 13.39 -18.84 4.53
C SER A 199 13.21 -18.35 3.09
N LEU A 200 13.42 -17.06 2.84
CA LEU A 200 13.22 -16.45 1.53
C LEU A 200 14.31 -16.86 0.54
N ASP A 201 13.89 -17.54 -0.53
CA ASP A 201 14.77 -17.98 -1.63
C ASP A 201 14.85 -16.94 -2.75
N GLU A 202 13.76 -16.21 -3.01
CA GLU A 202 13.65 -15.26 -4.11
C GLU A 202 12.77 -14.04 -3.80
N TYR A 203 13.14 -12.90 -4.39
CA TYR A 203 12.42 -11.63 -4.31
C TYR A 203 12.06 -11.16 -5.72
N PHE A 204 10.78 -11.09 -6.03
CA PHE A 204 10.28 -10.56 -7.29
C PHE A 204 9.68 -9.18 -7.07
N CYS A 205 10.25 -8.15 -7.69
CA CYS A 205 9.89 -6.75 -7.45
C CYS A 205 9.40 -6.12 -8.75
N VAL A 206 8.22 -5.51 -8.72
CA VAL A 206 7.63 -4.84 -9.87
C VAL A 206 7.39 -3.37 -9.56
N ASP A 207 8.05 -2.49 -10.32
CA ASP A 207 7.74 -1.06 -10.32
C ASP A 207 7.78 -0.51 -11.74
N SER A 208 6.77 0.28 -12.11
CA SER A 208 6.66 0.89 -13.44
C SER A 208 7.83 1.83 -13.77
N SER A 209 8.43 2.48 -12.76
CA SER A 209 9.58 3.36 -12.93
C SER A 209 10.88 2.56 -13.00
N ALA A 210 11.59 2.69 -14.13
CA ALA A 210 12.95 2.17 -14.26
C ALA A 210 13.89 2.77 -13.20
N SER A 211 13.78 4.08 -12.94
CA SER A 211 14.62 4.76 -11.94
C SER A 211 14.37 4.27 -10.51
N MET A 212 13.14 3.89 -10.14
CA MET A 212 12.87 3.25 -8.84
C MET A 212 13.60 1.91 -8.73
N ASN A 213 13.50 1.07 -9.76
CA ASN A 213 14.20 -0.21 -9.81
C ASN A 213 15.73 -0.05 -9.74
N GLU A 214 16.28 0.94 -10.47
CA GLU A 214 17.72 1.26 -10.44
C GLU A 214 18.18 1.71 -9.06
N ILE A 215 17.45 2.62 -8.41
CA ILE A 215 17.77 3.05 -7.04
C ILE A 215 17.64 1.88 -6.07
N SER A 216 16.59 1.07 -6.15
CA SER A 216 16.42 -0.11 -5.29
C SER A 216 17.57 -1.10 -5.47
N GLN A 217 18.04 -1.33 -6.70
CA GLN A 217 19.19 -2.16 -6.97
C GLN A 217 20.48 -1.54 -6.40
N ALA A 218 20.67 -0.23 -6.55
CA ALA A 218 21.84 0.49 -6.03
C ALA A 218 21.90 0.50 -4.50
N LEU A 219 20.76 0.49 -3.81
CA LEU A 219 20.69 0.36 -2.35
C LEU A 219 21.14 -1.01 -1.86
N LEU A 220 20.94 -2.04 -2.67
CA LEU A 220 21.29 -3.42 -2.34
C LEU A 220 22.71 -3.79 -2.73
N THR A 221 23.40 -2.98 -3.52
CA THR A 221 24.72 -3.32 -4.07
C THR A 221 25.81 -2.58 -3.31
N ASP A 222 26.75 -3.34 -2.76
CA ASP A 222 28.02 -2.82 -2.24
C ASP A 222 28.89 -2.40 -3.44
N GLU A 223 29.32 -1.14 -3.50
CA GLU A 223 30.09 -0.62 -4.65
C GLU A 223 31.52 -1.16 -4.72
N ASN A 224 32.12 -1.49 -3.57
CA ASN A 224 33.50 -1.96 -3.52
C ASN A 224 33.61 -3.39 -4.06
N THR A 225 32.59 -4.20 -3.82
CA THR A 225 32.58 -5.63 -4.14
C THR A 225 31.65 -5.98 -5.29
N GLY A 226 30.72 -5.08 -5.65
CA GLY A 226 29.64 -5.33 -6.61
C GLY A 226 28.63 -6.38 -6.14
N LYS A 227 28.73 -6.84 -4.89
CA LYS A 227 27.86 -7.90 -4.35
C LYS A 227 26.59 -7.29 -3.80
N SER A 228 25.50 -8.01 -3.99
CA SER A 228 24.21 -7.62 -3.40
C SER A 228 24.08 -8.13 -1.96
N SER A 229 23.63 -7.27 -1.04
CA SER A 229 23.31 -7.62 0.35
C SER A 229 22.18 -8.65 0.44
N ILE A 230 21.29 -8.70 -0.56
CA ILE A 230 20.19 -9.65 -0.65
C ILE A 230 20.30 -10.39 -1.97
N LYS A 231 20.28 -11.73 -1.93
CA LYS A 231 20.45 -12.58 -3.10
C LYS A 231 19.12 -12.84 -3.80
N ASN A 232 19.19 -13.24 -5.08
CA ASN A 232 18.05 -13.69 -5.88
C ASN A 232 16.89 -12.69 -5.95
N ILE A 233 17.24 -11.42 -6.14
CA ILE A 233 16.26 -10.36 -6.37
C ILE A 233 16.12 -10.06 -7.87
N PHE A 234 14.88 -9.89 -8.32
CA PHE A 234 14.53 -9.64 -9.70
C PHE A 234 13.64 -8.40 -9.80
N PHE A 235 14.17 -7.32 -10.37
CA PHE A 235 13.41 -6.11 -10.67
C PHE A 235 12.80 -6.18 -12.07
N ARG A 236 11.52 -5.82 -12.20
CA ARG A 236 10.77 -5.81 -13.47
C ARG A 236 9.87 -4.57 -13.54
N GLN A 237 9.61 -4.10 -14.75
CA GLN A 237 8.64 -3.00 -14.96
C GLN A 237 7.20 -3.48 -15.17
N PHE A 238 7.01 -4.77 -15.40
CA PHE A 238 5.73 -5.35 -15.76
C PHE A 238 5.44 -6.60 -14.93
N LEU A 239 4.16 -6.80 -14.65
CA LEU A 239 3.66 -8.00 -13.99
C LEU A 239 3.97 -9.26 -14.83
N PRO A 240 4.20 -10.41 -14.19
CA PRO A 240 4.44 -11.65 -14.91
C PRO A 240 3.15 -12.07 -15.62
N ALA A 241 3.24 -12.30 -16.92
CA ALA A 241 2.10 -12.65 -17.78
C ALA A 241 1.47 -14.01 -17.43
N SER A 242 2.23 -14.89 -16.75
CA SER A 242 1.73 -16.19 -16.31
C SER A 242 0.92 -16.05 -15.02
N ASP A 243 -0.30 -16.59 -15.02
CA ASP A 243 -1.15 -16.71 -13.84
C ASP A 243 -0.83 -17.97 -13.00
N ASN A 244 0.05 -18.84 -13.49
CA ASN A 244 0.39 -20.11 -12.82
C ASN A 244 1.44 -19.94 -11.72
N ILE A 245 2.15 -18.81 -11.70
CA ILE A 245 3.17 -18.53 -10.70
C ILE A 245 2.50 -17.85 -9.51
N LYS A 246 2.67 -18.44 -8.33
CA LYS A 246 2.21 -17.89 -7.06
C LYS A 246 3.37 -17.72 -6.08
N TYR A 247 3.23 -16.75 -5.20
CA TYR A 247 4.21 -16.36 -4.20
C TYR A 247 3.65 -16.57 -2.81
N ASP A 248 4.48 -17.02 -1.86
CA ASP A 248 4.06 -17.24 -0.48
C ASP A 248 3.65 -15.90 0.18
N LEU A 249 4.40 -14.83 -0.09
CA LEU A 249 4.11 -13.47 0.40
C LEU A 249 4.00 -12.50 -0.78
N VAL A 250 2.81 -11.93 -1.00
CA VAL A 250 2.55 -10.85 -1.95
C VAL A 250 2.30 -9.55 -1.20
N VAL A 251 2.90 -8.45 -1.65
CA VAL A 251 2.83 -7.14 -1.00
C VAL A 251 2.45 -6.07 -2.02
N SER A 252 1.56 -5.18 -1.62
CA SER A 252 1.39 -3.87 -2.25
C SER A 252 1.42 -2.82 -1.15
N ALA A 253 2.53 -2.08 -1.08
CA ALA A 253 2.76 -1.08 -0.04
C ALA A 253 2.84 0.33 -0.65
N PHE A 254 1.85 1.16 -0.33
CA PHE A 254 1.72 2.56 -0.73
C PHE A 254 1.57 2.78 -2.24
N SER A 255 1.04 1.79 -2.97
CA SER A 255 1.01 1.78 -4.45
C SER A 255 -0.40 1.89 -5.05
N LEU A 256 -1.47 1.54 -4.32
CA LEU A 256 -2.82 1.56 -4.86
C LEU A 256 -3.30 2.99 -5.13
N LEU A 257 -2.89 3.96 -4.31
CA LEU A 257 -3.21 5.37 -4.54
C LEU A 257 -2.50 5.97 -5.78
N ASP A 258 -1.50 5.30 -6.32
CA ASP A 258 -0.83 5.71 -7.56
C ASP A 258 -1.57 5.25 -8.82
N LEU A 259 -2.53 4.32 -8.69
CA LEU A 259 -3.31 3.84 -9.82
C LEU A 259 -4.40 4.84 -10.25
N PRO A 260 -4.59 5.05 -11.56
CA PRO A 260 -5.37 6.15 -12.13
C PRO A 260 -6.88 5.96 -12.10
N SER A 261 -7.39 4.77 -11.77
CA SER A 261 -8.83 4.48 -11.76
C SER A 261 -9.22 3.38 -10.78
N VAL A 262 -10.49 3.31 -10.40
CA VAL A 262 -11.04 2.16 -9.63
C VAL A 262 -10.83 0.86 -10.39
N GLU A 263 -11.04 0.86 -11.71
CA GLU A 263 -10.90 -0.33 -12.54
C GLU A 263 -9.47 -0.89 -12.51
N GLU A 264 -8.45 -0.04 -12.63
CA GLU A 264 -7.06 -0.48 -12.56
C GLU A 264 -6.68 -0.99 -11.16
N ARG A 265 -7.18 -0.34 -10.09
CA ARG A 265 -7.00 -0.85 -8.71
C ARG A 265 -7.60 -2.23 -8.55
N VAL A 266 -8.86 -2.43 -8.94
CA VAL A 266 -9.54 -3.72 -8.81
C VAL A 266 -8.83 -4.81 -9.63
N ARG A 267 -8.45 -4.52 -10.88
CA ARG A 267 -7.67 -5.45 -11.72
C ARG A 267 -6.33 -5.82 -11.09
N THR A 268 -5.67 -4.84 -10.48
CA THR A 268 -4.40 -5.05 -9.79
C THR A 268 -4.60 -5.96 -8.59
N ILE A 269 -5.54 -5.65 -7.70
CA ILE A 269 -5.85 -6.46 -6.51
C ILE A 269 -6.22 -7.90 -6.91
N ASP A 270 -7.05 -8.08 -7.94
CA ASP A 270 -7.39 -9.38 -8.50
C ASP A 270 -6.15 -10.16 -8.96
N THR A 271 -5.25 -9.49 -9.68
CA THR A 271 -4.01 -10.10 -10.17
C THR A 271 -3.08 -10.46 -9.02
N LEU A 272 -2.92 -9.58 -8.03
CA LEU A 272 -2.09 -9.83 -6.85
C LEU A 272 -2.61 -11.02 -6.06
N TRP A 273 -3.92 -11.07 -5.80
CA TRP A 273 -4.54 -12.17 -5.06
C TRP A 273 -4.40 -13.52 -5.77
N ARG A 274 -4.57 -13.57 -7.11
CA ARG A 274 -4.32 -14.82 -7.87
C ARG A 274 -2.88 -15.30 -7.77
N LYS A 275 -1.94 -14.36 -7.66
CA LYS A 275 -0.52 -14.63 -7.47
C LYS A 275 -0.16 -14.89 -6.01
N THR A 276 -1.10 -14.79 -5.08
CA THR A 276 -0.91 -15.14 -3.68
C THR A 276 -1.12 -16.63 -3.48
N LYS A 277 -0.14 -17.29 -2.87
CA LYS A 277 -0.26 -18.67 -2.39
C LYS A 277 -0.72 -18.73 -0.93
N ASP A 278 -0.23 -17.81 -0.09
CA ASP A 278 -0.52 -17.83 1.34
C ASP A 278 -0.99 -16.44 1.84
N ILE A 279 -0.12 -15.42 1.85
CA ILE A 279 -0.46 -14.10 2.42
C ILE A 279 -0.37 -12.97 1.39
N LEU A 280 -1.43 -12.16 1.33
CA LEU A 280 -1.46 -10.86 0.63
C LEU A 280 -1.46 -9.72 1.67
N VAL A 281 -0.46 -8.86 1.61
CA VAL A 281 -0.33 -7.66 2.46
C VAL A 281 -0.61 -6.43 1.62
N ILE A 282 -1.59 -5.62 2.05
CA ILE A 282 -1.90 -4.33 1.44
C ILE A 282 -1.74 -3.24 2.48
N ILE A 283 -0.87 -2.26 2.20
CA ILE A 283 -0.56 -1.15 3.09
C ILE A 283 -0.78 0.14 2.32
N GLU A 284 -1.44 1.12 2.93
CA GLU A 284 -1.61 2.44 2.33
C GLU A 284 -1.35 3.57 3.32
N ASN A 285 -1.26 4.80 2.79
CA ASN A 285 -1.10 5.99 3.60
C ASN A 285 -2.27 6.13 4.61
N GLY A 286 -1.96 6.50 5.85
CA GLY A 286 -2.93 6.69 6.94
C GLY A 286 -3.83 7.92 6.78
N ASN A 287 -4.52 8.03 5.65
CA ASN A 287 -5.50 9.06 5.35
C ASN A 287 -6.81 8.39 4.86
N LEU A 288 -7.87 9.17 4.65
CA LEU A 288 -9.17 8.64 4.24
C LEU A 288 -9.10 7.85 2.92
N SER A 289 -8.31 8.33 1.95
CA SER A 289 -8.17 7.66 0.65
C SER A 289 -7.46 6.31 0.78
N GLY A 290 -6.40 6.23 1.58
CA GLY A 290 -5.72 4.96 1.87
C GLY A 290 -6.62 3.99 2.64
N PHE A 291 -7.37 4.48 3.62
CA PHE A 291 -8.34 3.68 4.37
C PHE A 291 -9.38 3.04 3.45
N PHE A 292 -10.03 3.83 2.58
CA PHE A 292 -10.97 3.30 1.60
C PHE A 292 -10.26 2.32 0.66
N SER A 293 -9.11 2.69 0.08
CA SER A 293 -8.41 1.79 -0.85
C SER A 293 -8.08 0.40 -0.26
N VAL A 294 -7.77 0.31 1.03
CA VAL A 294 -7.53 -0.97 1.71
C VAL A 294 -8.83 -1.73 1.97
N LEU A 295 -9.89 -1.04 2.41
CA LEU A 295 -11.21 -1.65 2.58
C LEU A 295 -11.78 -2.18 1.26
N ASP A 296 -11.69 -1.40 0.19
CA ASP A 296 -12.10 -1.78 -1.15
C ASP A 296 -11.34 -3.01 -1.63
N ALA A 297 -10.06 -3.15 -1.30
CA ALA A 297 -9.29 -4.33 -1.65
C ALA A 297 -9.72 -5.56 -0.85
N ARG A 298 -9.91 -5.40 0.47
CA ARG A 298 -10.40 -6.46 1.36
C ARG A 298 -11.76 -6.99 0.90
N ASP A 299 -12.72 -6.10 0.71
CA ASP A 299 -14.10 -6.48 0.36
C ASP A 299 -14.14 -7.17 -1.00
N TYR A 300 -13.30 -6.75 -1.95
CA TYR A 300 -13.18 -7.37 -3.26
C TYR A 300 -12.71 -8.81 -3.12
N VAL A 301 -11.60 -9.03 -2.43
CA VAL A 301 -11.01 -10.37 -2.22
C VAL A 301 -12.01 -11.29 -1.50
N LEU A 302 -12.65 -10.82 -0.44
CA LEU A 302 -13.65 -11.60 0.29
C LEU A 302 -14.88 -11.94 -0.56
N GLN A 303 -15.30 -11.04 -1.45
CA GLN A 303 -16.45 -11.25 -2.32
C GLN A 303 -16.15 -12.24 -3.44
N ILE A 304 -14.97 -12.15 -4.09
CA ILE A 304 -14.61 -13.07 -5.17
C ILE A 304 -14.44 -14.50 -4.66
N GLU A 305 -13.82 -14.69 -3.49
CA GLU A 305 -13.59 -16.03 -2.94
C GLU A 305 -14.90 -16.70 -2.52
N LYS A 306 -15.87 -15.94 -1.99
CA LYS A 306 -17.22 -16.46 -1.69
C LYS A 306 -17.96 -17.00 -2.91
N GLN A 307 -17.60 -16.54 -4.11
CA GLN A 307 -18.25 -16.94 -5.36
C GLN A 307 -17.53 -18.10 -6.07
N LEU A 308 -16.35 -18.50 -5.57
CA LEU A 308 -15.59 -19.61 -6.15
C LEU A 308 -16.04 -20.95 -5.51
N PRO A 309 -16.51 -21.93 -6.30
CA PRO A 309 -17.07 -23.18 -5.77
C PRO A 309 -16.09 -24.01 -4.93
N ASP A 310 -14.80 -23.98 -5.28
CA ASP A 310 -13.75 -24.83 -4.69
C ASP A 310 -12.77 -24.03 -3.81
N SER A 311 -13.17 -22.85 -3.33
CA SER A 311 -12.32 -21.99 -2.52
C SER A 311 -12.36 -22.37 -1.03
N ASN A 312 -11.18 -22.35 -0.38
CA ASN A 312 -11.06 -22.39 1.09
C ASN A 312 -11.41 -21.04 1.77
N GLY A 313 -11.87 -20.07 0.97
CA GLY A 313 -12.14 -18.70 1.34
C GLY A 313 -10.88 -17.83 1.41
N ALA A 314 -11.10 -16.52 1.51
CA ALA A 314 -10.11 -15.57 2.00
C ALA A 314 -10.41 -15.22 3.46
N HIS A 315 -9.36 -15.06 4.26
CA HIS A 315 -9.44 -14.74 5.68
C HIS A 315 -8.63 -13.49 5.98
N VAL A 316 -9.18 -12.59 6.79
CA VAL A 316 -8.43 -11.42 7.28
C VAL A 316 -7.61 -11.85 8.47
N VAL A 317 -6.28 -11.88 8.31
CA VAL A 317 -5.35 -12.25 9.38
C VAL A 317 -5.12 -11.05 10.33
N ILE A 318 -4.93 -9.85 9.76
CA ILE A 318 -4.77 -8.58 10.47
C ILE A 318 -5.35 -7.42 9.63
N PRO A 319 -5.78 -6.30 10.24
CA PRO A 319 -5.91 -6.07 11.69
C PRO A 319 -7.09 -6.86 12.30
N PHE A 320 -6.99 -7.19 13.59
CA PHE A 320 -8.08 -7.76 14.39
C PHE A 320 -9.11 -6.70 14.76
#